data_AF-A0A941W1P4-F1
#
_entry.id   AF-A0A941W1P4-F1
#
_cell.length_a   1.000
_cell.length_b   1.000
_cell.length_c   1.000
_cell.angle_alpha   90.00
_cell.angle_beta   90.00
_cell.angle_gamma   90.00
#
_symmetry.space_group_name_H-M   'P 1'
#
loop_
_entity.id
_entity.type
_entity.pdbx_description
1 polymer ?
#
loop_
_entity_poly.entity_id
_entity_poly.type
_entity_poly.pdbx_seq_one_letter_code
_entity_poly.pdbx_strand_id
1 'polypeptide(L)' 'SDDLDQRIARAAAHWKIERIGLPERLAMRIGAYELLHGEVPPKVAIDEALWLTRRFAGEHAVGFVNGILDRIGHESGRL' A
#
# COMPACT_ATOMS: atom_id res chain seq x y z
N SER A 1 -14.03 -5.67 -2.26
CA SER A 1 -12.88 -5.16 -3.03
C SER A 1 -12.94 -3.64 -3.11
N ASP A 2 -14.10 -3.08 -3.43
CA ASP A 2 -14.24 -1.66 -3.78
C ASP A 2 -13.88 -0.67 -2.66
N ASP A 3 -14.18 -0.94 -1.37
CA ASP A 3 -13.80 -0.02 -0.28
C ASP A 3 -12.28 0.13 -0.14
N LEU A 4 -11.56 -0.99 -0.21
CA LEU A 4 -10.10 -1.01 -0.12
C LEU A 4 -9.47 -0.30 -1.33
N ASP A 5 -9.96 -0.62 -2.54
CA ASP A 5 -9.48 0.01 -3.76
C ASP A 5 -9.79 1.54 -3.75
N GLN A 6 -10.91 1.96 -3.17
CA GLN A 6 -11.23 3.39 -2.97
C GLN A 6 -10.31 4.07 -1.96
N ARG A 7 -9.98 3.42 -0.83
CA ARG A 7 -9.02 3.96 0.15
C ARG A 7 -7.65 4.14 -0.47
N ILE A 8 -7.17 3.14 -1.21
CA ILE A 8 -5.92 3.22 -1.96
C ILE A 8 -5.98 4.34 -3.00
N ALA A 9 -7.08 4.49 -3.74
CA ALA A 9 -7.24 5.54 -4.73
C ALA A 9 -7.24 6.95 -4.10
N ARG A 10 -7.89 7.13 -2.94
CA ARG A 10 -7.85 8.39 -2.17
C ARG A 10 -6.43 8.69 -1.67
N ALA A 11 -5.75 7.68 -1.13
CA ALA A 11 -4.36 7.81 -0.74
C ALA A 11 -3.45 8.09 -1.94
N ALA A 12 -3.80 7.60 -3.13
CA ALA A 12 -3.08 7.83 -4.37
C ALA A 12 -3.57 9.04 -5.17
N ALA A 13 -4.44 9.90 -4.63
CA ALA A 13 -5.13 10.94 -5.40
C ALA A 13 -4.21 11.94 -6.14
N HIS A 14 -2.96 12.09 -5.70
CA HIS A 14 -1.95 12.93 -6.35
C HIS A 14 -1.09 12.19 -7.39
N TRP A 15 -1.34 10.90 -7.61
CA TRP A 15 -0.58 10.03 -8.48
C TRP A 15 -1.43 9.58 -9.67
N LYS A 16 -0.81 9.55 -10.84
CA LYS A 16 -1.49 9.06 -12.06
C LYS A 16 -1.69 7.55 -11.95
N ILE A 17 -2.94 7.13 -11.72
CA ILE A 17 -3.33 5.71 -11.57
C ILE A 17 -2.91 4.88 -12.80
N GLU A 18 -2.88 5.50 -13.98
CA GLU A 18 -2.42 4.92 -15.25
C GLU A 18 -0.97 4.39 -15.22
N ARG A 19 -0.15 4.89 -14.29
CA ARG A 19 1.26 4.49 -14.13
C ARG A 19 1.46 3.41 -13.07
N ILE A 20 0.40 2.99 -12.39
CA ILE A 20 0.51 2.00 -11.33
C ILE A 20 0.42 0.61 -11.96
N GLY A 21 1.54 -0.11 -11.97
CA GLY A 21 1.59 -1.49 -12.45
C GLY A 21 0.72 -2.43 -11.61
N LEU A 22 0.49 -3.63 -12.16
CA LEU A 22 -0.22 -4.68 -11.42
C LEU A 22 0.51 -5.06 -10.10
N PRO A 23 1.84 -5.24 -10.06
CA PRO A 23 2.53 -5.62 -8.83
C PRO A 23 2.39 -4.59 -7.70
N GLU A 24 2.49 -3.30 -8.00
CA GLU A 24 2.31 -2.22 -7.04
C GLU A 24 0.89 -2.22 -6.46
N ARG A 25 -0.13 -2.39 -7.31
CA ARG A 25 -1.53 -2.48 -6.87
C ARG A 25 -1.75 -3.66 -5.95
N LEU A 26 -1.20 -4.83 -6.27
CA LEU A 26 -1.34 -6.02 -5.43
C LEU A 26 -0.63 -5.83 -4.09
N ALA A 27 0.59 -5.29 -4.09
CA ALA A 27 1.33 -5.00 -2.86
C ALA A 27 0.59 -3.99 -1.97
N MET A 28 0.06 -2.91 -2.55
CA MET A 28 -0.76 -1.93 -1.82
C MET A 28 -2.03 -2.56 -1.25
N ARG A 29 -2.72 -3.43 -2.01
CA ARG A 29 -3.93 -4.11 -1.53
C ARG A 29 -3.63 -5.03 -0.35
N ILE A 30 -2.55 -5.81 -0.42
CA ILE A 30 -2.15 -6.70 0.67
C ILE A 30 -1.79 -5.86 1.91
N GLY A 31 -0.90 -4.89 1.78
CA GLY A 31 -0.47 -4.04 2.89
C GLY A 31 -1.63 -3.26 3.52
N ALA A 32 -2.49 -2.66 2.70
CA ALA A 32 -3.64 -1.90 3.19
C ALA A 32 -4.69 -2.80 3.87
N TYR A 33 -4.89 -4.03 3.37
CA TYR A 33 -5.78 -4.99 4.02
C TYR A 33 -5.26 -5.38 5.40
N GLU A 34 -3.98 -5.72 5.52
CA GLU A 34 -3.33 -6.05 6.79
C GLU A 34 -3.34 -4.87 7.78
N LEU A 35 -3.15 -3.65 7.29
CA LEU A 35 -3.23 -2.45 8.13
C LEU A 35 -4.64 -2.23 8.69
N LEU A 36 -5.69 -2.45 7.89
CA LEU A 36 -7.07 -2.13 8.27
C LEU A 36 -7.78 -3.27 9.01
N HIS A 37 -7.40 -4.52 8.74
CA HIS A 37 -8.14 -5.70 9.18
C HIS A 37 -7.25 -6.78 9.80
N GLY A 38 -5.93 -6.69 9.64
CA GLY A 38 -4.98 -7.68 10.14
C GLY A 38 -4.62 -7.49 11.62
N GLU A 39 -4.17 -8.58 12.24
CA GLU A 39 -3.64 -8.59 13.61
C GLU A 39 -2.14 -8.29 13.65
N VAL A 40 -1.48 -8.32 12.49
CA VAL A 40 -0.05 -8.09 12.34
C VAL A 40 0.29 -6.64 12.73
N PRO A 41 1.45 -6.38 13.39
CA PRO A 41 1.92 -5.04 13.65
C PRO A 41 2.00 -4.21 12.35
N PRO A 42 1.51 -2.96 12.34
CA PRO A 42 1.47 -2.11 11.14
C PRO A 42 2.79 -2.00 10.39
N LYS A 43 3.90 -1.89 11.13
CA LYS A 43 5.24 -1.84 10.56
C LYS A 43 5.59 -3.12 9.78
N VAL A 44 5.24 -4.29 10.31
CA VAL A 44 5.51 -5.58 9.65
C VAL A 44 4.67 -5.70 8.37
N ALA A 45 3.40 -5.30 8.41
CA ALA A 45 2.54 -5.29 7.24
C ALA A 45 3.10 -4.40 6.11
N ILE A 46 3.66 -3.24 6.47
CA ILE A 46 4.33 -2.33 5.53
C ILE A 46 5.62 -2.97 4.99
N ASP A 47 6.50 -3.45 5.86
CA ASP A 47 7.79 -4.02 5.47
C ASP A 47 7.62 -5.18 4.46
N GLU A 48 6.63 -6.06 4.67
CA GLU A 48 6.30 -7.15 3.74
C GLU A 48 5.76 -6.64 2.39
N ALA A 49 4.90 -5.62 2.40
CA ALA A 49 4.41 -5.01 1.17
C ALA A 49 5.54 -4.32 0.38
N LEU A 50 6.50 -3.69 1.06
CA LEU A 50 7.70 -3.13 0.43
C LEU A 50 8.60 -4.22 -0.14
N TRP A 51 8.74 -5.34 0.56
CA TRP A 51 9.50 -6.48 0.05
C TRP A 51 8.89 -7.05 -1.24
N LEU A 52 7.56 -7.24 -1.28
CA LEU A 52 6.83 -7.64 -2.49
C LEU A 52 7.03 -6.63 -3.64
N THR A 53 6.94 -5.34 -3.32
CA THR A 53 7.12 -4.26 -4.29
C THR A 53 8.53 -4.30 -4.89
N ARG A 54 9.56 -4.40 -4.05
CA ARG A 54 10.95 -4.53 -4.50
C ARG A 54 11.15 -5.75 -5.40
N ARG A 55 10.54 -6.88 -5.05
CA ARG A 55 10.69 -8.15 -5.77
C ARG A 55 10.03 -8.17 -7.15
N PHE A 56 8.89 -7.49 -7.31
CA PHE A 56 8.02 -7.62 -8.48
C PHE A 56 7.78 -6.32 -9.26
N ALA A 57 7.90 -5.15 -8.64
CA ALA A 57 7.83 -3.83 -9.28
C ALA A 57 9.21 -3.16 -9.40
N GLY A 58 10.18 -3.55 -8.56
CA GLY A 58 11.53 -2.98 -8.53
C GLY A 58 11.68 -1.81 -7.55
N GLU A 59 12.92 -1.39 -7.31
CA GLU A 59 13.26 -0.43 -6.24
C GLU A 59 12.57 0.94 -6.40
N HIS A 60 12.35 1.38 -7.64
CA HIS A 60 11.73 2.67 -7.95
C HIS A 60 10.28 2.78 -7.47
N ALA A 61 9.58 1.66 -7.28
CA ALA A 61 8.19 1.63 -6.83
C ALA A 61 8.05 1.58 -5.29
N VAL A 62 9.12 1.23 -4.56
CA VAL A 62 9.10 1.02 -3.11
C VAL A 62 8.67 2.30 -2.38
N GLY A 63 9.26 3.44 -2.71
CA GLY A 63 8.92 4.72 -2.08
C GLY A 63 7.47 5.13 -2.33
N PHE A 64 6.94 4.82 -3.52
CA PHE A 64 5.54 5.08 -3.85
C PHE A 64 4.61 4.22 -2.99
N VAL A 65 4.82 2.90 -2.94
CA VAL A 65 3.98 2.00 -2.13
C VAL A 65 4.08 2.35 -0.64
N ASN A 66 5.27 2.67 -0.13
CA ASN A 66 5.45 3.09 1.26
C ASN A 66 4.61 4.32 1.60
N GLY A 67 4.70 5.37 0.78
CA GLY A 67 3.95 6.61 1.02
C GLY A 67 2.43 6.42 1.01
N ILE A 68 1.91 5.47 0.23
CA ILE A 68 0.49 5.11 0.23
C ILE A 68 0.11 4.37 1.51
N LEU A 69 0.89 3.37 1.92
CA LEU A 69 0.58 2.58 3.11
C LEU A 69 0.74 3.37 4.40
N ASP A 70 1.75 4.24 4.51
CA ASP A 70 1.93 5.15 5.64
C ASP A 70 0.72 6.07 5.81
N ARG A 71 0.23 6.66 4.71
CA ARG A 71 -0.97 7.50 4.73
C ARG A 71 -2.19 6.73 5.22
N ILE A 72 -2.42 5.52 4.72
CA ILE A 72 -3.53 4.66 5.14
C ILE A 72 -3.40 4.29 6.62
N GLY A 73 -2.18 3.97 7.09
CA GLY A 73 -1.92 3.63 8.48
C GLY A 73 -2.20 4.79 9.44
N HIS A 74 -1.79 6.02 9.10
CA HIS A 74 -2.12 7.20 9.89
C HIS A 74 -3.61 7.55 9.87
N GLU A 75 -4.28 7.49 8.70
CA GLU A 75 -5.72 7.74 8.58
C GLU A 75 -6.57 6.74 9.38
N SER A 76 -6.07 5.52 9.58
CA SER A 76 -6.73 4.48 10.37
C SER A 76 -6.31 4.44 11.85
N GLY A 77 -5.40 5.32 12.28
CA GLY A 77 -4.90 5.38 13.67
C GLY A 77 -4.05 4.18 14.08
N ARG A 78 -3.49 3.45 13.11
CA ARG A 78 -2.64 2.27 13.31
C ARG A 78 -1.15 2.66 13.38
N LEU A 79 -0.77 3.82 12.83
CA LEU A 79 0.58 4.39 12.83
C LEU A 79 0.63 5.75 13.53
#